data_AF-A0A960V7M7-F1
#
_entry.id   AF-A0A960V7M7-F1
#
_cell.length_a   1.000
_cell.length_b   1.000
_cell.length_c   1.000
_cell.angle_alpha   90.00
_cell.angle_beta   90.00
_cell.angle_gamma   90.00
#
_symmetry.space_group_name_H-M   'P 1'
#
loop_
_entity.id
_entity.type
_entity.pdbx_description
1 polymer ?
#
loop_
_entity_poly.entity_id
_entity_poly.type
_entity_poly.pdbx_seq_one_letter_code
_entity_poly.pdbx_strand_id
1 'polypeptide(L)'
;MISLNIQEDNLNDLEVLKSAEPGTVQLSSIDISHEIIDSIIEVIKVNGLSLDSLTIKLKFPLKPYHYNLKDFDFAEYCPNLIKLDLKRCDINASILNHPNLIEIKLEELWLTSESSVRIGVDQKSILKNFQFYDSNWCDEDRNSIEELIIGPESSLQSFEYSIDEDYMECVAEVIEINSCKDLEKLYLRIDSSWDLEIKGVIPNLKKLTATSGRFGHHTINISDVEDGSSEYLIRLRDGNGPYKNEKHIFLGESKYFNTKKAKELIELLGGKIYDTLNESTTHVNLLGQLSEEWLSEKLSSKDLLELKNLIDNGQDIEVFEEEYISDYLDGWY
;
A
#
# COMPACT_ATOMS: atom_id res chain seq x y z
N MET A 1 -29.45 -1.55 14.46
CA MET A 1 -28.44 -2.08 13.53
C MET A 1 -28.73 -3.55 13.33
N ILE A 2 -28.91 -3.97 12.09
CA ILE A 2 -29.24 -5.34 11.68
C ILE A 2 -28.01 -5.89 10.96
N SER A 3 -27.54 -7.07 11.35
CA SER A 3 -26.41 -7.74 10.69
C SER A 3 -26.94 -8.94 9.90
N LEU A 4 -26.67 -8.97 8.60
CA LEU A 4 -27.04 -10.03 7.69
C LEU A 4 -25.78 -10.73 7.18
N ASN A 5 -25.69 -12.03 7.41
CA ASN A 5 -24.65 -12.88 6.85
C ASN A 5 -25.28 -13.74 5.75
N ILE A 6 -25.01 -13.41 4.49
CA ILE A 6 -25.67 -14.06 3.34
C ILE A 6 -24.73 -15.09 2.72
N GLN A 7 -25.28 -16.28 2.53
CA GLN A 7 -24.69 -17.50 1.99
C GLN A 7 -25.69 -18.15 1.02
N GLU A 8 -25.29 -19.24 0.38
CA GLU A 8 -26.10 -19.94 -0.62
C GLU A 8 -27.43 -20.47 -0.06
N ASP A 9 -27.45 -20.92 1.19
CA ASP A 9 -28.61 -21.56 1.82
C ASP A 9 -29.61 -20.58 2.45
N ASN A 10 -29.28 -19.29 2.54
CA ASN A 10 -30.10 -18.29 3.22
C ASN A 10 -30.30 -16.99 2.43
N LEU A 11 -30.25 -17.03 1.10
CA LEU A 11 -30.55 -15.88 0.23
C LEU A 11 -31.87 -15.15 0.56
N ASN A 12 -32.87 -15.86 1.09
CA ASN A 12 -34.15 -15.27 1.50
C ASN A 12 -34.00 -14.23 2.63
N ASP A 13 -32.90 -14.25 3.39
CA ASP A 13 -32.64 -13.26 4.45
C ASP A 13 -32.39 -11.85 3.86
N LEU A 14 -32.09 -11.74 2.56
CA LEU A 14 -32.00 -10.47 1.83
C LEU A 14 -33.33 -9.69 1.83
N GLU A 15 -34.47 -10.34 2.05
CA GLU A 15 -35.79 -9.69 2.14
C GLU A 15 -35.85 -8.64 3.25
N VAL A 16 -34.99 -8.75 4.27
CA VAL A 16 -34.87 -7.76 5.35
C VAL A 16 -34.55 -6.36 4.82
N LEU A 17 -33.76 -6.25 3.74
CA LEU A 17 -33.38 -4.96 3.14
C LEU A 17 -34.59 -4.15 2.66
N LYS A 18 -35.71 -4.80 2.29
CA LYS A 18 -36.92 -4.14 1.79
C LYS A 18 -37.67 -3.33 2.86
N SER A 19 -37.49 -3.70 4.13
CA SER A 19 -38.26 -3.13 5.25
C SER A 19 -37.37 -2.42 6.28
N ALA A 20 -36.06 -2.54 6.15
CA ALA A 20 -35.11 -1.91 7.05
C ALA A 20 -35.05 -0.39 6.84
N GLU A 21 -34.78 0.33 7.93
CA GLU A 21 -34.55 1.77 7.87
C GLU A 21 -33.23 2.09 7.13
N PRO A 22 -33.12 3.27 6.49
CA PRO A 22 -31.91 3.69 5.79
C PRO A 22 -30.65 3.62 6.66
N GLY A 23 -29.55 3.08 6.13
CA GLY A 23 -28.26 3.00 6.82
C GLY A 23 -28.29 2.20 8.13
N THR A 24 -29.14 1.17 8.24
CA THR A 24 -29.24 0.35 9.47
C THR A 24 -28.78 -1.08 9.29
N VAL A 25 -28.50 -1.52 8.07
CA VAL A 25 -28.13 -2.89 7.73
C VAL A 25 -26.65 -3.00 7.40
N GLN A 26 -26.01 -4.00 8.00
CA GLN A 26 -24.66 -4.44 7.64
C GLN A 26 -24.79 -5.80 6.95
N LEU A 27 -24.39 -5.87 5.69
CA LEU A 27 -24.45 -7.08 4.89
C LEU A 27 -23.04 -7.63 4.70
N SER A 28 -22.85 -8.92 5.01
CA SER A 28 -21.59 -9.61 4.80
C SER A 28 -21.81 -10.95 4.10
N SER A 29 -21.03 -11.18 3.05
CA SER A 29 -20.97 -12.44 2.33
C SER A 29 -19.53 -12.78 2.02
N ILE A 30 -19.07 -13.91 2.54
CA ILE A 30 -17.68 -14.35 2.46
C ILE A 30 -17.66 -15.74 1.85
N ASP A 31 -16.70 -15.99 0.98
CA ASP A 31 -16.51 -17.24 0.25
C ASP A 31 -17.75 -17.68 -0.54
N ILE A 32 -18.37 -16.70 -1.21
CA ILE A 32 -19.56 -16.92 -2.04
C ILE A 32 -19.21 -17.06 -3.53
N SER A 33 -20.15 -17.61 -4.32
CA SER A 33 -20.03 -17.75 -5.78
C SER A 33 -20.56 -16.53 -6.53
N HIS A 34 -20.36 -16.50 -7.85
CA HIS A 34 -20.81 -15.41 -8.70
C HIS A 34 -22.34 -15.27 -8.67
N GLU A 35 -23.07 -16.38 -8.64
CA GLU A 35 -24.53 -16.41 -8.65
C GLU A 35 -25.14 -15.80 -7.36
N ILE A 36 -24.42 -15.95 -6.24
CA ILE A 36 -24.80 -15.33 -4.97
C ILE A 36 -24.53 -13.83 -5.04
N ILE A 37 -23.38 -13.41 -5.59
CA ILE A 37 -23.10 -11.99 -5.80
C ILE A 37 -24.16 -11.36 -6.73
N ASP A 38 -24.52 -12.01 -7.84
CA ASP A 38 -25.59 -11.56 -8.73
C ASP A 38 -26.90 -11.32 -7.95
N SER A 39 -27.28 -12.28 -7.11
CA SER A 39 -28.50 -12.19 -6.29
C SER A 39 -28.43 -11.04 -5.30
N ILE A 40 -27.29 -10.84 -4.65
CA ILE A 40 -27.06 -9.73 -3.72
C ILE A 40 -27.16 -8.39 -4.47
N ILE A 41 -26.43 -8.24 -5.57
CA ILE A 41 -26.37 -7.00 -6.35
C ILE A 41 -27.75 -6.61 -6.87
N GLU A 42 -28.55 -7.55 -7.38
CA GLU A 42 -29.92 -7.27 -7.83
C GLU A 42 -30.83 -6.78 -6.69
N VAL A 43 -30.71 -7.34 -5.49
CA VAL A 43 -31.48 -6.84 -4.33
C VAL A 43 -30.98 -5.47 -3.89
N ILE A 44 -29.66 -5.24 -3.90
CA ILE A 44 -29.04 -3.98 -3.51
C ILE A 44 -29.44 -2.85 -4.46
N LYS A 45 -29.51 -3.08 -5.78
CA LYS A 45 -29.97 -2.06 -6.74
C LYS A 45 -31.34 -1.48 -6.38
N VAL A 46 -32.19 -2.27 -5.73
CA VAL A 46 -33.55 -1.86 -5.34
C VAL A 46 -33.61 -1.37 -3.89
N ASN A 47 -32.83 -1.95 -2.98
CA ASN A 47 -33.00 -1.76 -1.52
C ASN A 47 -31.71 -1.30 -0.80
N GLY A 48 -30.69 -0.90 -1.54
CA GLY A 48 -29.38 -0.52 -1.01
C GLY A 48 -29.38 0.72 -0.12
N LEU A 49 -30.46 1.52 -0.13
CA LEU A 49 -30.69 2.61 0.84
C LEU A 49 -30.54 2.17 2.30
N SER A 50 -30.91 0.92 2.62
CA SER A 50 -30.83 0.37 3.97
C SER A 50 -29.41 0.03 4.42
N LEU A 51 -28.45 -0.05 3.49
CA LEU A 51 -27.07 -0.47 3.78
C LEU A 51 -26.25 0.66 4.41
N ASP A 52 -25.59 0.32 5.50
CA ASP A 52 -24.51 1.06 6.15
C ASP A 52 -23.15 0.43 5.86
N SER A 53 -23.07 -0.89 5.79
CA SER A 53 -21.82 -1.62 5.53
C SER A 53 -22.05 -2.76 4.56
N LEU A 54 -21.10 -2.99 3.66
CA LEU A 54 -21.12 -4.08 2.68
C LEU A 54 -19.78 -4.80 2.64
N THR A 55 -19.82 -6.13 2.83
CA THR A 55 -18.67 -7.01 2.65
C THR A 55 -19.02 -8.09 1.62
N ILE A 56 -18.25 -8.19 0.54
CA ILE A 56 -18.36 -9.24 -0.48
C ILE A 56 -16.97 -9.82 -0.73
N LYS A 57 -16.79 -11.11 -0.43
CA LYS A 57 -15.55 -11.84 -0.72
C LYS A 57 -15.85 -13.06 -1.57
N LEU A 58 -15.35 -13.03 -2.80
CA LEU A 58 -15.50 -14.14 -3.73
C LEU A 58 -14.63 -15.33 -3.29
N LYS A 59 -15.19 -16.54 -3.33
CA LYS A 59 -14.48 -17.78 -3.01
C LYS A 59 -13.28 -18.03 -3.94
N PHE A 60 -12.23 -18.67 -3.41
CA PHE A 60 -11.08 -19.16 -4.19
C PHE A 60 -10.97 -20.69 -4.19
N PRO A 61 -10.49 -21.30 -5.29
CA PRO A 61 -10.41 -20.73 -6.64
C PRO A 61 -11.80 -20.71 -7.30
N LEU A 62 -12.10 -19.65 -8.07
CA LEU A 62 -13.28 -19.56 -8.94
C LEU A 62 -12.88 -19.05 -10.33
N LYS A 63 -13.68 -19.38 -11.35
CA LYS A 63 -13.47 -18.90 -12.71
C LYS A 63 -14.77 -18.27 -13.23
N PRO A 64 -14.77 -16.98 -13.64
CA PRO A 64 -13.63 -16.05 -13.62
C PRO A 64 -13.12 -15.77 -12.19
N TYR A 65 -11.85 -15.37 -12.06
CA TYR A 65 -11.22 -15.12 -10.75
C TYR A 65 -11.71 -13.86 -10.06
N HIS A 66 -12.32 -12.94 -10.82
CA HIS A 66 -12.89 -11.70 -10.34
C HIS A 66 -14.35 -11.61 -10.75
N TYR A 67 -15.16 -10.97 -9.91
CA TYR A 67 -16.53 -10.62 -10.24
C TYR A 67 -16.59 -9.15 -10.70
N ASN A 68 -17.22 -8.89 -11.85
CA ASN A 68 -17.22 -7.55 -12.44
C ASN A 68 -18.32 -6.65 -11.84
N LEU A 69 -17.91 -5.61 -11.13
CA LEU A 69 -18.72 -4.52 -10.55
C LEU A 69 -18.33 -3.15 -11.11
N LYS A 70 -17.56 -3.08 -12.22
CA LYS A 70 -17.07 -1.81 -12.75
C LYS A 70 -18.19 -0.84 -13.13
N ASP A 71 -19.35 -1.37 -13.55
CA ASP A 71 -20.52 -0.61 -13.96
C ASP A 71 -21.52 -0.40 -12.81
N PHE A 72 -21.19 -0.83 -11.59
CA PHE A 72 -22.05 -0.68 -10.42
C PHE A 72 -21.75 0.64 -9.68
N ASP A 73 -22.69 1.59 -9.73
CA ASP A 73 -22.58 2.85 -9.01
C ASP A 73 -23.04 2.71 -7.55
N PHE A 74 -22.08 2.52 -6.65
CA PHE A 74 -22.36 2.43 -5.22
C PHE A 74 -22.98 3.71 -4.65
N ALA A 75 -22.68 4.89 -5.19
CA ALA A 75 -23.24 6.14 -4.69
C ALA A 75 -24.71 6.28 -5.06
N GLU A 76 -25.10 5.78 -6.24
CA GLU A 76 -26.50 5.71 -6.66
C GLU A 76 -27.29 4.70 -5.83
N TYR A 77 -26.80 3.45 -5.75
CA TYR A 77 -27.58 2.35 -5.17
C TYR A 77 -27.46 2.22 -3.66
N CYS A 78 -26.34 2.66 -3.08
CA CYS A 78 -26.02 2.53 -1.65
C CYS A 78 -25.64 3.88 -1.02
N PRO A 79 -26.44 4.95 -1.13
CA PRO A 79 -26.02 6.29 -0.74
C PRO A 79 -25.70 6.42 0.76
N ASN A 80 -26.16 5.51 1.62
CA ASN A 80 -25.87 5.52 3.06
C ASN A 80 -24.68 4.63 3.45
N LEU A 81 -23.94 4.09 2.46
CA LEU A 81 -22.81 3.21 2.71
C LEU A 81 -21.64 3.95 3.36
N ILE A 82 -21.25 3.47 4.54
CA ILE A 82 -20.16 3.99 5.38
C ILE A 82 -18.92 3.10 5.28
N LYS A 83 -19.10 1.78 5.11
CA LYS A 83 -18.00 0.81 5.03
C LYS A 83 -18.14 -0.13 3.84
N LEU A 84 -17.04 -0.37 3.15
CA LEU A 84 -16.96 -1.31 2.04
C LEU A 84 -15.72 -2.21 2.18
N ASP A 85 -15.93 -3.53 2.15
CA ASP A 85 -14.86 -4.55 2.12
C ASP A 85 -15.10 -5.49 0.94
N LEU A 86 -14.30 -5.36 -0.12
CA LEU A 86 -14.40 -6.18 -1.32
C LEU A 86 -13.13 -7.01 -1.52
N LYS A 87 -13.32 -8.28 -1.86
CA LYS A 87 -12.23 -9.16 -2.28
C LYS A 87 -12.54 -9.82 -3.62
N ARG A 88 -11.60 -9.76 -4.57
CA ARG A 88 -11.70 -10.35 -5.92
C ARG A 88 -12.87 -9.83 -6.75
N CYS A 89 -12.92 -8.50 -6.88
CA CYS A 89 -13.88 -7.81 -7.74
C CYS A 89 -13.15 -6.95 -8.77
N ASP A 90 -13.82 -6.54 -9.83
CA ASP A 90 -13.39 -5.43 -10.68
C ASP A 90 -14.33 -4.26 -10.37
N ILE A 91 -13.82 -3.08 -10.01
CA ILE A 91 -14.64 -1.92 -9.61
C ILE A 91 -14.09 -0.62 -10.21
N ASN A 92 -14.95 0.40 -10.30
CA ASN A 92 -14.53 1.74 -10.75
C ASN A 92 -13.99 2.60 -9.59
N ALA A 93 -12.96 3.41 -9.86
CA ALA A 93 -12.34 4.32 -8.90
C ALA A 93 -13.28 5.42 -8.38
N SER A 94 -14.44 5.64 -9.01
CA SER A 94 -15.51 6.52 -8.53
C SER A 94 -15.96 6.18 -7.11
N ILE A 95 -15.76 4.96 -6.63
CA ILE A 95 -16.06 4.57 -5.24
C ILE A 95 -15.30 5.40 -4.19
N LEU A 96 -14.08 5.85 -4.52
CA LEU A 96 -13.24 6.68 -3.62
C LEU A 96 -13.84 8.08 -3.38
N ASN A 97 -14.82 8.43 -4.19
CA ASN A 97 -15.55 9.69 -4.22
C ASN A 97 -16.98 9.57 -3.66
N HIS A 98 -17.33 8.41 -3.08
CA HIS A 98 -18.65 8.17 -2.50
C HIS A 98 -18.93 9.16 -1.34
N PRO A 99 -20.12 9.78 -1.29
CA PRO A 99 -20.39 10.93 -0.41
C PRO A 99 -20.40 10.59 1.09
N ASN A 100 -20.66 9.33 1.44
CA ASN A 100 -20.80 8.86 2.82
C ASN A 100 -19.79 7.76 3.23
N LEU A 101 -18.87 7.36 2.33
CA LEU A 101 -17.98 6.23 2.57
C LEU A 101 -16.76 6.67 3.37
N ILE A 102 -16.57 6.07 4.54
CA ILE A 102 -15.53 6.44 5.52
C ILE A 102 -14.41 5.39 5.54
N GLU A 103 -14.74 4.13 5.31
CA GLU A 103 -13.78 3.01 5.36
C GLU A 103 -13.91 2.15 4.11
N ILE A 104 -12.78 1.94 3.44
CA ILE A 104 -12.67 1.07 2.27
C ILE A 104 -11.54 0.07 2.51
N LYS A 105 -11.84 -1.21 2.31
CA LYS A 105 -10.87 -2.29 2.21
C LYS A 105 -11.07 -3.03 0.88
N LEU A 106 -10.02 -3.06 0.07
CA LEU A 106 -10.00 -3.65 -1.26
C LEU A 106 -8.86 -4.67 -1.30
N GLU A 107 -9.16 -5.92 -1.66
CA GLU A 107 -8.21 -7.03 -1.60
C GLU A 107 -8.28 -7.88 -2.88
N GLU A 108 -7.12 -8.23 -3.47
CA GLU A 108 -7.05 -9.08 -4.67
C GLU A 108 -7.97 -8.58 -5.80
N LEU A 109 -8.00 -7.28 -6.11
CA LEU A 109 -9.01 -6.68 -6.99
C LEU A 109 -8.43 -5.82 -8.12
N TRP A 110 -9.27 -5.45 -9.10
CA TRP A 110 -8.93 -4.46 -10.14
C TRP A 110 -9.73 -3.18 -9.92
N LEU A 111 -9.03 -2.07 -9.68
CA LEU A 111 -9.64 -0.74 -9.62
C LEU A 111 -9.40 0.01 -10.93
N THR A 112 -10.48 0.24 -11.68
CA THR A 112 -10.44 0.88 -12.98
C THR A 112 -10.64 2.39 -12.89
N SER A 113 -9.79 3.19 -13.55
CA SER A 113 -9.95 4.64 -13.71
C SER A 113 -9.53 5.09 -15.12
N GLU A 114 -9.96 6.27 -15.58
CA GLU A 114 -9.66 6.71 -16.96
C GLU A 114 -8.21 7.14 -17.18
N SER A 115 -7.51 7.63 -16.15
CA SER A 115 -6.15 8.19 -16.32
C SER A 115 -5.30 8.23 -15.06
N SER A 116 -5.92 8.50 -13.91
CA SER A 116 -5.24 8.59 -12.61
C SER A 116 -6.22 8.27 -11.50
N VAL A 117 -5.70 7.92 -10.33
CA VAL A 117 -6.53 7.75 -9.13
C VAL A 117 -6.36 8.98 -8.26
N ARG A 118 -7.46 9.68 -7.99
CA ARG A 118 -7.44 10.98 -7.33
C ARG A 118 -8.40 10.99 -6.15
N ILE A 119 -7.89 11.26 -4.95
CA ILE A 119 -8.66 11.33 -3.71
C ILE A 119 -8.54 12.72 -3.12
N GLY A 120 -9.63 13.47 -3.03
CA GLY A 120 -9.57 14.82 -2.42
C GLY A 120 -8.84 15.86 -3.27
N VAL A 121 -8.73 15.64 -4.58
CA VAL A 121 -8.07 16.57 -5.52
C VAL A 121 -9.10 17.45 -6.23
N ASP A 122 -10.02 16.82 -6.98
CA ASP A 122 -11.02 17.55 -7.78
C ASP A 122 -12.31 17.84 -7.00
N GLN A 123 -12.52 17.09 -5.92
CA GLN A 123 -13.66 17.22 -5.03
C GLN A 123 -13.31 16.72 -3.64
N LYS A 124 -14.09 17.14 -2.64
CA LYS A 124 -13.93 16.69 -1.26
C LYS A 124 -14.16 15.19 -1.15
N SER A 125 -13.22 14.48 -0.54
CA SER A 125 -13.40 13.09 -0.12
C SER A 125 -13.51 13.02 1.40
N ILE A 126 -14.54 12.32 1.89
CA ILE A 126 -14.72 12.10 3.33
C ILE A 126 -14.11 10.76 3.80
N LEU A 127 -13.51 10.02 2.89
CA LEU A 127 -12.84 8.75 3.15
C LEU A 127 -11.75 8.95 4.20
N LYS A 128 -11.77 8.15 5.27
CA LYS A 128 -10.80 8.26 6.37
C LYS A 128 -9.79 7.13 6.37
N ASN A 129 -10.23 5.91 6.06
CA ASN A 129 -9.36 4.73 6.05
C ASN A 129 -9.48 4.05 4.70
N PHE A 130 -8.34 3.91 4.03
CA PHE A 130 -8.27 3.20 2.77
C PHE A 130 -7.17 2.16 2.83
N GLN A 131 -7.59 0.90 2.68
CA GLN A 131 -6.72 -0.27 2.60
C GLN A 131 -6.85 -0.89 1.21
N PHE A 132 -5.72 -1.02 0.52
CA PHE A 132 -5.63 -1.55 -0.83
C PHE A 132 -4.54 -2.63 -0.84
N TYR A 133 -4.94 -3.89 -0.89
CA TYR A 133 -4.05 -5.03 -0.73
C TYR A 133 -4.08 -5.93 -1.96
N ASP A 134 -2.91 -6.27 -2.48
CA ASP A 134 -2.72 -7.19 -3.59
C ASP A 134 -3.64 -6.86 -4.77
N SER A 135 -3.80 -5.57 -5.03
CA SER A 135 -4.81 -5.04 -5.95
C SER A 135 -4.17 -4.17 -7.03
N ASN A 136 -4.77 -4.18 -8.20
CA ASN A 136 -4.27 -3.55 -9.41
C ASN A 136 -5.00 -2.23 -9.69
N TRP A 137 -4.26 -1.22 -10.17
CA TRP A 137 -4.79 0.06 -10.66
C TRP A 137 -4.66 0.12 -12.17
N CYS A 138 -5.77 0.14 -12.90
CA CYS A 138 -5.69 0.06 -14.36
C CYS A 138 -6.70 0.94 -15.08
N ASP A 139 -6.48 1.16 -16.36
CA ASP A 139 -7.52 1.69 -17.26
C ASP A 139 -8.50 0.60 -17.70
N GLU A 140 -9.46 0.95 -18.56
CA GLU A 140 -10.46 -0.01 -19.07
C GLU A 140 -9.84 -1.15 -19.89
N ASP A 141 -8.67 -0.91 -20.47
CA ASP A 141 -7.91 -1.86 -21.28
C ASP A 141 -6.89 -2.66 -20.44
N ARG A 142 -6.90 -2.47 -19.10
CA ARG A 142 -5.97 -3.06 -18.13
C ARG A 142 -4.51 -2.64 -18.36
N ASN A 143 -4.28 -1.44 -18.84
CA ASN A 143 -2.95 -0.81 -18.78
C ASN A 143 -2.75 -0.17 -17.40
N SER A 144 -1.48 -0.10 -16.97
CA SER A 144 -1.15 0.49 -15.67
C SER A 144 -1.51 1.97 -15.61
N ILE A 145 -2.07 2.39 -14.48
CA ILE A 145 -2.20 3.80 -14.15
C ILE A 145 -0.95 4.20 -13.37
N GLU A 146 -0.20 5.16 -13.92
CA GLU A 146 1.08 5.58 -13.34
C GLU A 146 0.90 6.37 -12.04
N GLU A 147 -0.21 7.12 -11.88
CA GLU A 147 -0.34 8.11 -10.80
C GLU A 147 -1.52 7.86 -9.84
N LEU A 148 -1.19 7.84 -8.53
CA LEU A 148 -2.12 7.98 -7.41
C LEU A 148 -1.87 9.30 -6.70
N ILE A 149 -2.89 10.15 -6.59
CA ILE A 149 -2.79 11.49 -5.98
C ILE A 149 -3.81 11.64 -4.83
N ILE A 150 -3.32 11.94 -3.64
CA ILE A 150 -4.12 12.27 -2.46
C ILE A 150 -3.96 13.76 -2.15
N GLY A 151 -5.02 14.53 -2.37
CA GLY A 151 -5.03 15.98 -2.36
C GLY A 151 -5.51 16.63 -1.05
N PRO A 152 -5.57 17.98 -1.03
CA PRO A 152 -5.85 18.78 0.16
C PRO A 152 -7.30 18.69 0.66
N GLU A 153 -8.24 18.30 -0.19
CA GLU A 153 -9.65 18.13 0.17
C GLU A 153 -9.96 16.69 0.63
N SER A 154 -8.91 15.88 0.84
CA SER A 154 -9.01 14.53 1.39
C SER A 154 -9.12 14.58 2.91
N SER A 155 -10.06 13.81 3.46
CA SER A 155 -10.19 13.58 4.92
C SER A 155 -9.46 12.31 5.37
N LEU A 156 -8.57 11.78 4.53
CA LEU A 156 -7.91 10.50 4.75
C LEU A 156 -6.98 10.60 5.96
N GLN A 157 -7.15 9.69 6.90
CA GLN A 157 -6.38 9.58 8.14
C GLN A 157 -5.36 8.44 8.06
N SER A 158 -5.73 7.35 7.39
CA SER A 158 -4.89 6.17 7.19
C SER A 158 -4.97 5.70 5.74
N PHE A 159 -3.81 5.59 5.10
CA PHE A 159 -3.67 4.96 3.79
C PHE A 159 -2.71 3.77 3.89
N GLU A 160 -3.18 2.61 3.45
CA GLU A 160 -2.37 1.40 3.37
C GLU A 160 -2.45 0.85 1.95
N TYR A 161 -1.30 0.73 1.31
CA TYR A 161 -1.16 0.07 0.01
C TYR A 161 -0.13 -1.05 0.15
N SER A 162 -0.57 -2.30 -0.02
CA SER A 162 0.31 -3.46 -0.11
C SER A 162 0.09 -4.16 -1.44
N ILE A 163 1.16 -4.60 -2.08
CA ILE A 163 1.10 -5.47 -3.25
C ILE A 163 2.33 -6.37 -3.28
N ASP A 164 2.10 -7.67 -3.38
CA ASP A 164 3.14 -8.67 -3.53
C ASP A 164 3.46 -8.97 -5.02
N GLU A 165 4.51 -9.77 -5.24
CA GLU A 165 4.99 -10.17 -6.58
C GLU A 165 3.92 -10.83 -7.48
N ASP A 166 2.89 -11.45 -6.91
CA ASP A 166 1.87 -12.20 -7.67
C ASP A 166 0.78 -11.28 -8.26
N TYR A 167 0.64 -10.05 -7.75
CA TYR A 167 -0.40 -9.10 -8.14
C TYR A 167 0.14 -7.81 -8.78
N MET A 168 1.41 -7.77 -9.21
CA MET A 168 2.04 -6.55 -9.76
C MET A 168 1.76 -6.29 -11.23
N GLU A 169 0.56 -6.61 -11.74
CA GLU A 169 0.27 -6.39 -13.15
C GLU A 169 0.09 -4.92 -13.51
N CYS A 170 -0.51 -4.13 -12.61
CA CYS A 170 -0.77 -2.72 -12.79
C CYS A 170 -0.67 -1.98 -11.44
N VAL A 171 0.49 -1.35 -11.19
CA VAL A 171 0.78 -0.63 -9.95
C VAL A 171 0.91 0.87 -10.20
N ALA A 172 0.61 1.67 -9.17
CA ALA A 172 0.91 3.10 -9.21
C ALA A 172 2.44 3.28 -9.11
N GLU A 173 3.04 3.80 -10.17
CA GLU A 173 4.47 4.12 -10.21
C GLU A 173 4.79 5.41 -9.45
N VAL A 174 3.83 6.33 -9.33
CA VAL A 174 3.95 7.59 -8.60
C VAL A 174 2.79 7.72 -7.62
N ILE A 175 3.12 7.89 -6.36
CA ILE A 175 2.19 8.11 -5.25
C ILE A 175 2.44 9.52 -4.70
N GLU A 176 1.56 10.47 -5.02
CA GLU A 176 1.64 11.85 -4.53
C GLU A 176 0.70 12.06 -3.33
N ILE A 177 1.24 12.55 -2.22
CA ILE A 177 0.50 13.07 -1.08
C ILE A 177 0.69 14.58 -1.02
N ASN A 178 -0.37 15.34 -1.26
CA ASN A 178 -0.31 16.79 -1.33
C ASN A 178 -1.23 17.45 -0.32
N SER A 179 -0.64 18.04 0.73
CA SER A 179 -1.33 18.84 1.74
C SER A 179 -2.57 18.17 2.36
N CYS A 180 -2.57 16.83 2.44
CA CYS A 180 -3.65 16.04 3.03
C CYS A 180 -3.68 16.21 4.55
N LYS A 181 -4.44 17.20 5.04
CA LYS A 181 -4.25 17.70 6.41
C LYS A 181 -4.56 16.68 7.50
N ASP A 182 -5.49 15.78 7.24
CA ASP A 182 -5.96 14.81 8.21
C ASP A 182 -5.12 13.51 8.24
N LEU A 183 -4.15 13.36 7.32
CA LEU A 183 -3.34 12.16 7.19
C LEU A 183 -2.47 11.96 8.44
N GLU A 184 -2.67 10.83 9.11
CA GLU A 184 -1.91 10.44 10.29
C GLU A 184 -0.94 9.29 9.99
N LYS A 185 -1.34 8.37 9.12
CA LYS A 185 -0.61 7.13 8.84
C LYS A 185 -0.55 6.85 7.35
N LEU A 186 0.65 6.55 6.86
CA LEU A 186 0.91 6.09 5.51
C LEU A 186 1.72 4.79 5.59
N TYR A 187 1.21 3.73 4.98
CA TYR A 187 1.86 2.44 4.90
C TYR A 187 1.92 1.98 3.43
N LEU A 188 3.12 1.78 2.91
CA LEU A 188 3.38 1.29 1.56
C LEU A 188 4.23 0.02 1.66
N ARG A 189 3.74 -1.08 1.10
CA ARG A 189 4.49 -2.32 0.90
C ARG A 189 4.31 -2.77 -0.53
N ILE A 190 5.18 -2.30 -1.42
CA ILE A 190 5.01 -2.50 -2.85
C ILE A 190 6.24 -3.21 -3.36
N ASP A 191 6.06 -4.43 -3.86
CA ASP A 191 7.17 -5.25 -4.36
C ASP A 191 7.64 -4.86 -5.79
N SER A 192 7.19 -3.70 -6.28
CA SER A 192 7.45 -3.11 -7.62
C SER A 192 8.10 -1.72 -7.52
N SER A 193 8.46 -1.13 -8.66
CA SER A 193 8.97 0.26 -8.70
C SER A 193 7.90 1.26 -8.26
N TRP A 194 8.29 2.26 -7.47
CA TRP A 194 7.43 3.37 -7.06
C TRP A 194 8.21 4.62 -6.65
N ASP A 195 7.60 5.78 -6.86
CA ASP A 195 8.05 7.09 -6.39
C ASP A 195 6.99 7.66 -5.45
N LEU A 196 7.36 7.90 -4.18
CA LEU A 196 6.51 8.56 -3.20
C LEU A 196 6.87 10.04 -3.14
N GLU A 197 5.93 10.91 -3.50
CA GLU A 197 6.08 12.35 -3.43
C GLU A 197 5.20 12.94 -2.32
N ILE A 198 5.81 13.49 -1.26
CA ILE A 198 5.10 14.16 -0.17
C ILE A 198 5.34 15.66 -0.26
N LYS A 199 4.27 16.42 -0.48
CA LYS A 199 4.32 17.86 -0.72
C LYS A 199 3.38 18.63 0.22
N GLY A 200 3.80 19.84 0.60
CA GLY A 200 2.95 20.80 1.29
C GLY A 200 2.77 20.57 2.79
N VAL A 201 1.62 21.02 3.32
CA VAL A 201 1.37 21.07 4.78
C VAL A 201 0.54 19.88 5.24
N ILE A 202 1.18 18.96 5.98
CA ILE A 202 0.56 17.76 6.56
C ILE A 202 0.77 17.79 8.09
N PRO A 203 -0.11 18.48 8.84
CA PRO A 203 0.07 18.77 10.26
C PRO A 203 -0.06 17.54 11.17
N ASN A 204 -0.75 16.49 10.71
CA ASN A 204 -1.14 15.36 11.55
C ASN A 204 -0.35 14.07 11.29
N LEU A 205 0.62 14.07 10.36
CA LEU A 205 1.37 12.86 10.02
C LEU A 205 2.18 12.38 11.24
N LYS A 206 1.90 11.15 11.68
CA LYS A 206 2.53 10.50 12.85
C LYS A 206 3.38 9.30 12.46
N LYS A 207 3.05 8.64 11.34
CA LYS A 207 3.72 7.42 10.90
C LYS A 207 3.78 7.35 9.38
N LEU A 208 4.97 7.02 8.88
CA LEU A 208 5.24 6.64 7.50
C LEU A 208 6.02 5.33 7.54
N THR A 209 5.51 4.31 6.89
CA THR A 209 6.23 3.07 6.60
C THR A 209 6.18 2.88 5.09
N ALA A 210 7.35 2.72 4.47
CA ALA A 210 7.45 2.39 3.06
C ALA A 210 8.50 1.28 2.93
N THR A 211 8.17 0.19 2.27
CA THR A 211 9.12 -0.90 2.01
C THR A 211 9.38 -1.01 0.52
N SER A 212 10.63 -1.29 0.16
CA SER A 212 11.04 -1.60 -1.20
C SER A 212 11.03 -3.11 -1.42
N GLY A 213 10.45 -3.53 -2.55
CA GLY A 213 10.59 -4.90 -3.04
C GLY A 213 12.02 -5.25 -3.44
N ARG A 214 12.20 -6.50 -3.88
CA ARG A 214 13.51 -7.02 -4.33
C ARG A 214 14.02 -6.33 -5.61
N PHE A 215 13.10 -5.87 -6.46
CA PHE A 215 13.42 -5.30 -7.75
C PHE A 215 12.66 -3.99 -7.94
N GLY A 216 13.25 -3.07 -8.70
CA GLY A 216 12.61 -1.81 -9.04
C GLY A 216 13.36 -0.58 -8.53
N HIS A 217 12.87 0.57 -8.95
CA HIS A 217 13.31 1.87 -8.50
C HIS A 217 12.36 2.37 -7.40
N HIS A 218 12.91 2.88 -6.31
CA HIS A 218 12.13 3.32 -5.16
C HIS A 218 12.65 4.68 -4.68
N THR A 219 11.81 5.73 -4.69
CA THR A 219 12.21 7.02 -4.12
C THR A 219 11.16 7.61 -3.21
N ILE A 220 11.64 8.41 -2.25
CA ILE A 220 10.79 9.25 -1.41
C ILE A 220 11.29 10.68 -1.57
N ASN A 221 10.46 11.53 -2.15
CA ASN A 221 10.73 12.95 -2.36
C ASN A 221 9.83 13.77 -1.45
N ILE A 222 10.43 14.54 -0.54
CA ILE A 222 9.70 15.41 0.38
C ILE A 222 10.03 16.87 0.05
N SER A 223 9.05 17.61 -0.46
CA SER A 223 9.23 19.01 -0.87
C SER A 223 8.16 19.92 -0.28
N ASP A 224 8.42 21.23 -0.31
CA ASP A 224 7.43 22.26 0.02
C ASP A 224 6.76 22.11 1.40
N VAL A 225 7.46 21.49 2.36
CA VAL A 225 7.01 21.39 3.75
C VAL A 225 7.25 22.73 4.42
N GLU A 226 6.18 23.39 4.85
CA GLU A 226 6.21 24.73 5.46
C GLU A 226 5.95 24.70 6.99
N ASP A 227 6.02 25.89 7.61
CA ASP A 227 5.59 26.10 8.99
C ASP A 227 4.10 25.71 9.14
N GLY A 228 3.83 24.69 9.95
CA GLY A 228 2.49 24.13 10.14
C GLY A 228 2.39 22.63 9.82
N SER A 229 3.39 22.05 9.16
CA SER A 229 3.52 20.60 9.05
C SER A 229 3.84 19.94 10.38
N SER A 230 3.59 18.64 10.50
CA SER A 230 3.92 17.90 11.71
C SER A 230 5.43 17.93 11.97
N GLU A 231 5.84 17.93 13.24
CA GLU A 231 7.26 17.79 13.60
C GLU A 231 7.87 16.51 12.99
N TYR A 232 7.05 15.47 12.83
CA TYR A 232 7.43 14.23 12.17
C TYR A 232 7.81 14.46 10.70
N LEU A 233 6.94 15.11 9.91
CA LEU A 233 7.20 15.38 8.49
C LEU A 233 8.37 16.36 8.29
N ILE A 234 8.50 17.39 9.13
CA ILE A 234 9.64 18.32 9.10
C ILE A 234 10.94 17.55 9.34
N ARG A 235 10.95 16.60 10.30
CA ARG A 235 12.12 15.75 10.52
C ARG A 235 12.42 14.87 9.32
N LEU A 236 11.42 14.26 8.68
CA LEU A 236 11.63 13.47 7.46
C LEU A 236 12.25 14.33 6.34
N ARG A 237 11.71 15.53 6.06
CA ARG A 237 12.27 16.45 5.05
C ARG A 237 13.74 16.79 5.33
N ASP A 238 14.05 17.15 6.57
CA ASP A 238 15.39 17.61 6.94
C ASP A 238 16.41 16.46 7.10
N GLY A 239 15.97 15.21 6.93
CA GLY A 239 16.75 14.02 7.27
C GLY A 239 17.04 13.92 8.77
N ASN A 240 16.27 14.60 9.63
CA ASN A 240 16.46 14.66 11.09
C ASN A 240 15.84 13.44 11.80
N GLY A 241 16.26 12.24 11.41
CA GLY A 241 16.03 11.00 12.17
C GLY A 241 17.15 10.76 13.20
N PRO A 242 17.09 9.66 13.98
CA PRO A 242 18.24 9.22 14.78
C PRO A 242 19.54 9.03 13.96
N TYR A 243 19.44 9.01 12.64
CA TYR A 243 20.52 8.81 11.66
C TYR A 243 20.84 10.06 10.80
N LYS A 244 20.52 11.27 11.29
CA LYS A 244 20.74 12.53 10.54
C LYS A 244 22.20 12.75 10.15
N ASN A 245 22.44 13.02 8.86
CA ASN A 245 23.76 13.24 8.22
C ASN A 245 24.63 11.99 8.09
N GLU A 246 24.05 10.80 8.31
CA GLU A 246 24.73 9.55 8.07
C GLU A 246 24.48 9.13 6.61
N LYS A 247 25.54 8.68 5.92
CA LYS A 247 25.43 8.11 4.58
C LYS A 247 25.27 6.62 4.74
N HIS A 248 24.08 6.12 4.50
CA HIS A 248 23.79 4.70 4.56
C HIS A 248 24.06 4.05 3.20
N ILE A 249 24.90 3.03 3.20
CA ILE A 249 25.08 2.13 2.07
C ILE A 249 24.40 0.84 2.46
N PHE A 250 23.18 0.68 1.98
CA PHE A 250 22.48 -0.59 2.03
C PHE A 250 23.16 -1.50 0.98
N LEU A 251 23.55 -2.73 1.30
CA LEU A 251 24.09 -3.70 0.33
C LEU A 251 23.01 -4.74 0.01
N GLY A 252 23.02 -5.52 -1.08
CA GLY A 252 22.59 -6.91 -0.93
C GLY A 252 22.16 -7.85 -2.02
N GLU A 253 21.34 -8.83 -1.64
CA GLU A 253 21.51 -10.23 -2.04
C GLU A 253 21.09 -10.53 -3.49
N SER A 254 22.13 -10.59 -4.30
CA SER A 254 22.29 -11.56 -5.38
C SER A 254 22.58 -12.95 -4.80
N LYS A 255 22.07 -14.00 -5.47
CA LYS A 255 22.27 -15.46 -5.26
C LYS A 255 23.72 -15.97 -5.14
N TYR A 256 24.69 -15.08 -5.03
CA TYR A 256 26.13 -15.32 -4.90
C TYR A 256 26.69 -14.84 -3.55
N PHE A 257 25.83 -14.46 -2.61
CA PHE A 257 26.28 -13.96 -1.32
C PHE A 257 27.03 -15.04 -0.55
N ASN A 258 28.27 -14.70 -0.21
CA ASN A 258 29.20 -15.60 0.42
C ASN A 258 29.18 -15.30 1.92
N THR A 259 28.41 -16.09 2.67
CA THR A 259 28.25 -15.99 4.13
C THR A 259 29.58 -16.02 4.89
N LYS A 260 30.61 -16.72 4.38
CA LYS A 260 31.96 -16.67 4.95
C LYS A 260 32.58 -15.27 4.80
N LYS A 261 32.34 -14.61 3.68
CA LYS A 261 32.87 -13.27 3.36
C LYS A 261 32.13 -12.15 4.10
N ALA A 262 30.83 -12.33 4.37
CA ALA A 262 30.07 -11.46 5.26
C ALA A 262 30.58 -11.54 6.70
N LYS A 263 30.84 -12.75 7.22
CA LYS A 263 31.47 -12.95 8.54
C LYS A 263 32.87 -12.33 8.62
N GLU A 264 33.69 -12.49 7.59
CA GLU A 264 35.00 -11.83 7.51
C GLU A 264 34.89 -10.29 7.54
N LEU A 265 33.88 -9.70 6.91
CA LEU A 265 33.60 -8.25 6.96
C LEU A 265 33.14 -7.82 8.36
N ILE A 266 32.26 -8.58 9.02
CA ILE A 266 31.79 -8.31 10.39
C ILE A 266 32.97 -8.35 11.38
N GLU A 267 33.82 -9.37 11.29
CA GLU A 267 35.02 -9.50 12.12
C GLU A 267 36.04 -8.38 11.85
N LEU A 268 36.19 -7.95 10.60
CA LEU A 268 37.13 -6.88 10.20
C LEU A 268 36.66 -5.50 10.66
N LEU A 269 35.34 -5.26 10.68
CA LEU A 269 34.71 -3.97 10.94
C LEU A 269 34.31 -3.79 12.41
N GLY A 270 34.27 -4.88 13.20
CA GLY A 270 34.09 -4.85 14.64
C GLY A 270 32.78 -4.18 15.08
N GLY A 271 32.79 -3.49 16.23
CA GLY A 271 31.59 -2.84 16.81
C GLY A 271 31.05 -1.61 16.06
N LYS A 272 31.48 -1.40 14.80
CA LYS A 272 30.90 -0.43 13.86
C LYS A 272 29.78 -1.03 13.00
N ILE A 273 29.53 -2.32 13.16
CA ILE A 273 28.34 -3.02 12.68
C ILE A 273 27.53 -3.38 13.91
N TYR A 274 26.28 -2.93 13.99
CA TYR A 274 25.35 -3.42 14.99
C TYR A 274 24.91 -4.83 14.58
N ASP A 275 25.17 -5.77 15.49
CA ASP A 275 24.93 -7.20 15.32
C ASP A 275 23.42 -7.50 15.19
N THR A 276 22.99 -8.09 14.08
CA THR A 276 21.80 -8.96 14.04
C THR A 276 22.18 -10.30 13.43
N LEU A 277 22.81 -11.14 14.26
CA LEU A 277 22.85 -12.58 14.11
C LEU A 277 21.43 -13.18 14.25
N ASN A 278 20.86 -13.71 13.17
CA ASN A 278 20.21 -15.01 13.25
C ASN A 278 20.78 -15.94 12.16
N GLU A 279 20.91 -17.23 12.51
CA GLU A 279 21.77 -18.20 11.82
C GLU A 279 21.09 -18.90 10.64
N SER A 280 19.96 -18.38 10.13
CA SER A 280 19.10 -19.13 9.21
C SER A 280 19.24 -18.75 7.73
N THR A 281 19.19 -17.47 7.35
CA THR A 281 19.28 -17.02 5.95
C THR A 281 19.64 -15.53 5.93
N THR A 282 20.47 -15.07 4.99
CA THR A 282 20.89 -13.66 4.93
C THR A 282 20.39 -13.06 3.63
N HIS A 283 19.84 -11.84 3.62
CA HIS A 283 19.54 -11.03 2.43
C HIS A 283 19.78 -9.55 2.76
N VAL A 284 20.06 -8.71 1.76
CA VAL A 284 20.38 -7.27 1.95
C VAL A 284 19.80 -6.50 0.68
N ASN A 285 19.62 -5.15 0.57
CA ASN A 285 19.37 -4.40 -0.71
C ASN A 285 20.13 -3.04 -0.86
N LEU A 286 20.21 -2.38 -2.05
CA LEU A 286 21.00 -1.14 -2.37
C LEU A 286 20.13 0.03 -2.92
N LEU A 287 20.46 1.29 -2.58
CA LEU A 287 19.98 2.50 -3.30
C LEU A 287 21.14 3.30 -3.92
N GLY A 288 21.14 3.39 -5.24
CA GLY A 288 22.08 4.14 -6.09
C GLY A 288 21.71 3.94 -7.57
N GLN A 289 22.15 4.84 -8.46
CA GLN A 289 21.84 4.72 -9.89
C GLN A 289 22.46 3.41 -10.43
N LEU A 290 21.62 2.43 -10.75
CA LEU A 290 22.03 1.13 -11.25
C LEU A 290 22.87 1.30 -12.53
N SER A 291 24.13 0.87 -12.52
CA SER A 291 24.83 0.48 -13.73
C SER A 291 24.67 -1.02 -13.91
N GLU A 292 24.40 -1.48 -15.13
CA GLU A 292 24.22 -2.90 -15.47
C GLU A 292 25.41 -3.79 -15.06
N GLU A 293 26.57 -3.19 -14.77
CA GLU A 293 27.80 -3.85 -14.35
C GLU A 293 27.72 -4.47 -12.94
N TRP A 294 26.83 -3.99 -12.06
CA TRP A 294 26.69 -4.48 -10.67
C TRP A 294 25.97 -5.84 -10.57
N LEU A 295 25.19 -6.21 -11.58
CA LEU A 295 24.33 -7.40 -11.54
C LEU A 295 25.06 -8.70 -11.93
N SER A 296 26.28 -8.63 -12.48
CA SER A 296 26.91 -9.80 -13.13
C SER A 296 28.29 -10.23 -12.61
N GLU A 297 28.92 -9.56 -11.64
CA GLU A 297 30.27 -9.98 -11.20
C GLU A 297 30.47 -10.00 -9.69
N LYS A 298 31.29 -10.95 -9.23
CA LYS A 298 31.81 -11.01 -7.86
C LYS A 298 32.44 -9.65 -7.52
N LEU A 299 32.08 -9.06 -6.37
CA LEU A 299 32.76 -7.87 -5.83
C LEU A 299 34.28 -8.02 -5.98
N SER A 300 34.85 -7.13 -6.79
CA SER A 300 36.25 -7.08 -7.12
C SER A 300 37.05 -6.54 -5.93
N SER A 301 38.37 -6.74 -5.92
CA SER A 301 39.24 -6.14 -4.91
C SER A 301 39.20 -4.61 -4.90
N LYS A 302 38.69 -3.99 -5.97
CA LYS A 302 38.49 -2.55 -6.09
C LYS A 302 37.26 -2.09 -5.29
N ASP A 303 36.17 -2.83 -5.36
CA ASP A 303 34.91 -2.52 -4.67
C ASP A 303 35.10 -2.65 -3.15
N LEU A 304 35.90 -3.63 -2.70
CA LEU A 304 36.29 -3.79 -1.30
C LEU A 304 37.20 -2.66 -0.80
N LEU A 305 38.06 -2.13 -1.67
CA LEU A 305 38.92 -1.00 -1.34
C LEU A 305 38.11 0.30 -1.25
N GLU A 306 37.08 0.43 -2.07
CA GLU A 306 36.17 1.57 -2.07
C GLU A 306 35.30 1.60 -0.80
N LEU A 307 34.69 0.47 -0.43
CA LEU A 307 33.99 0.29 0.85
C LEU A 307 34.89 0.61 2.05
N LYS A 308 36.13 0.11 2.04
CA LYS A 308 37.12 0.42 3.08
C LYS A 308 37.41 1.93 3.16
N ASN A 309 37.60 2.59 2.03
CA ASN A 309 37.85 4.03 1.99
C ASN A 309 36.65 4.83 2.50
N LEU A 310 35.42 4.38 2.26
CA LEU A 310 34.20 5.04 2.75
C LEU A 310 34.10 4.96 4.29
N ILE A 311 34.46 3.81 4.87
CA ILE A 311 34.51 3.57 6.31
C ILE A 311 35.66 4.35 6.97
N ASP A 312 36.85 4.36 6.34
CA ASP A 312 38.01 5.13 6.83
C ASP A 312 37.75 6.65 6.82
N ASN A 313 36.78 7.11 6.03
CA ASN A 313 36.29 8.49 6.00
C ASN A 313 35.09 8.75 6.93
N GLY A 314 34.72 7.80 7.78
CA GLY A 314 33.73 8.00 8.85
C GLY A 314 32.28 7.72 8.47
N GLN A 315 32.03 6.85 7.49
CA GLN A 315 30.67 6.36 7.20
C GLN A 315 30.38 5.06 7.96
N ASP A 316 29.18 4.95 8.53
CA ASP A 316 28.68 3.77 9.23
C ASP A 316 27.81 2.90 8.31
N ILE A 317 27.80 1.58 8.52
CA ILE A 317 27.15 0.58 7.64
C ILE A 317 26.35 -0.41 8.51
N GLU A 318 25.07 -0.64 8.21
CA GLU A 318 24.18 -1.60 8.91
C GLU A 318 23.61 -2.68 7.96
N VAL A 319 23.19 -3.83 8.53
CA VAL A 319 22.70 -5.04 7.84
C VAL A 319 21.50 -5.61 8.63
N PHE A 320 20.43 -6.06 7.96
CA PHE A 320 19.21 -6.61 8.60
C PHE A 320 18.74 -7.95 7.97
N GLU A 321 17.89 -8.72 8.68
CA GLU A 321 17.37 -10.06 8.30
C GLU A 321 15.83 -10.11 8.27
N GLU A 322 15.25 -10.76 7.25
CA GLU A 322 13.82 -10.66 6.91
C GLU A 322 12.88 -11.66 7.63
N GLU A 323 13.38 -12.76 8.21
CA GLU A 323 12.48 -13.80 8.75
C GLU A 323 11.78 -13.46 10.09
N TYR A 324 11.99 -12.25 10.63
CA TYR A 324 11.20 -11.71 11.75
C TYR A 324 10.58 -10.33 11.48
N ILE A 325 10.64 -9.83 10.23
CA ILE A 325 10.01 -8.56 9.80
C ILE A 325 8.55 -8.80 9.35
N SER A 326 7.82 -9.68 10.04
CA SER A 326 6.36 -9.74 9.88
C SER A 326 5.65 -8.68 10.72
N ASP A 327 6.31 -8.07 11.72
CA ASP A 327 5.63 -7.17 12.66
C ASP A 327 6.34 -5.85 12.99
N TYR A 328 7.65 -5.67 12.75
CA TYR A 328 8.34 -4.43 13.11
C TYR A 328 9.54 -4.14 12.21
N LEU A 329 9.32 -3.34 11.17
CA LEU A 329 10.29 -2.32 10.78
C LEU A 329 9.50 -1.07 10.37
N ASP A 330 9.40 -0.16 11.33
CA ASP A 330 9.38 1.27 11.04
C ASP A 330 10.73 1.60 10.38
N GLY A 331 10.89 1.26 9.10
CA GLY A 331 12.07 1.55 8.30
C GLY A 331 12.02 3.00 7.86
N TRP A 332 12.79 3.85 8.53
CA TRP A 332 13.03 5.23 8.16
C TRP A 332 14.17 5.25 7.13
N TYR A 333 13.90 5.81 5.95
CA TYR A 333 14.93 6.20 4.96
C TYR A 333 15.59 7.51 5.35
#